data_AF-I3PQ35-F1
#
_entry.id   AF-I3PQ35-F1
#
_cell.length_a   1.000
_cell.length_b   1.000
_cell.length_c   1.000
_cell.angle_alpha   90.00
_cell.angle_beta   90.00
_cell.angle_gamma   90.00
#
_symmetry.space_group_name_H-M   'P 1'
#
loop_
_entity.id
_entity.type
_entity.pdbx_description
1 polymer ?
#
loop_
_entity_poly.entity_id
_entity_poly.type
_entity_poly.pdbx_seq_one_letter_code
_entity_poly.pdbx_strand_id
1 'polypeptide(L)' 'VKSQHTERCVDFLTKELKVSNEKEAGERVFFVSARETLQARIEESKGNPPHL' A
#
# COMPACT_ATOMS: atom_id res chain seq x y z
N VAL A 1 8.85 -11.43 -3.79
CA VAL A 1 7.77 -10.60 -4.39
C VAL A 1 7.62 -9.23 -3.73
N LYS A 2 7.28 -9.09 -2.43
CA LYS A 2 7.12 -7.74 -1.79
C LYS A 2 8.36 -6.84 -1.98
N SER A 3 9.55 -7.29 -1.61
CA SER A 3 10.78 -6.49 -1.75
C SER A 3 11.07 -6.08 -3.21
N GLN A 4 10.84 -6.98 -4.17
CA GLN A 4 11.01 -6.70 -5.60
C GLN A 4 10.04 -5.63 -6.09
N HIS A 5 8.77 -5.69 -5.67
CA HIS A 5 7.78 -4.67 -6.00
C HIS A 5 8.12 -3.32 -5.34
N THR A 6 8.57 -3.33 -4.09
CA THR A 6 9.01 -2.11 -3.40
C THR A 6 10.15 -1.43 -4.16
N GLU A 7 11.21 -2.18 -4.48
CA GLU A 7 12.37 -1.66 -5.22
C GLU A 7 11.97 -1.08 -6.57
N ARG A 8 11.18 -1.81 -7.37
CA ARG A 8 10.71 -1.34 -8.69
C ARG A 8 9.90 -0.05 -8.59
N CYS A 9 9.01 0.06 -7.60
CA CYS A 9 8.16 1.25 -7.40
C CYS A 9 8.97 2.45 -6.90
N VAL A 10 9.92 2.23 -5.97
CA VAL A 10 10.81 3.30 -5.49
C VAL A 10 11.67 3.81 -6.64
N ASP A 11 12.24 2.93 -7.46
CA ASP A 11 13.01 3.31 -8.64
C ASP A 11 12.17 4.09 -9.65
N PHE A 12 10.93 3.66 -9.89
CA PHE A 12 10.02 4.37 -10.77
C PHE A 12 9.74 5.81 -10.29
N LEU A 13 9.44 5.98 -9.00
CA LEU A 13 9.12 7.29 -8.43
C LEU A 13 10.33 8.23 -8.35
N THR A 14 11.53 7.69 -8.12
CA THR A 14 12.75 8.48 -7.88
C THR A 14 13.62 8.67 -9.13
N LYS A 15 13.85 7.61 -9.91
CA LYS A 15 14.78 7.63 -11.06
C LYS A 15 14.07 7.98 -12.36
N GLU A 16 12.88 7.41 -12.59
CA GLU A 16 12.12 7.63 -13.83
C GLU A 16 11.31 8.93 -13.77
N LEU A 17 10.44 9.07 -12.77
CA LEU A 17 9.57 10.23 -12.62
C LEU A 17 10.24 11.43 -11.95
N LYS A 18 11.23 11.19 -11.08
CA LYS A 18 11.97 12.23 -10.33
C LYS A 18 11.08 13.15 -9.50
N VAL A 19 9.99 12.61 -8.95
CA VAL A 19 8.97 13.34 -8.16
C VAL A 19 9.18 13.23 -6.65
N SER A 20 10.13 12.41 -6.21
CA SER A 20 10.47 12.17 -4.80
C SER A 20 11.90 11.70 -4.64
N ASN A 21 12.45 11.88 -3.44
CA ASN A 21 13.65 11.16 -3.00
C ASN A 21 13.30 9.74 -2.50
N GLU A 22 14.31 8.87 -2.31
CA GLU A 22 14.09 7.46 -1.93
C GLU A 22 13.35 7.30 -0.60
N LYS A 23 13.64 8.17 0.38
CA LYS A 23 12.98 8.13 1.69
C LYS A 23 11.48 8.40 1.56
N GLU A 24 11.12 9.48 0.86
CA GLU A 24 9.72 9.83 0.60
C GLU A 24 9.00 8.79 -0.27
N ALA A 25 9.70 8.21 -1.24
CA ALA A 25 9.13 7.17 -2.10
C ALA A 25 8.79 5.91 -1.29
N GLY A 26 9.63 5.54 -0.32
CA GLY A 26 9.37 4.43 0.60
C GLY A 26 8.08 4.59 1.42
N GLU A 27 7.74 5.83 1.79
CA GLU A 27 6.50 6.16 2.52
C GLU A 27 5.25 6.23 1.62
N ARG A 28 5.42 6.18 0.29
CA ARG A 28 4.32 6.28 -0.69
C ARG A 28 3.94 4.96 -1.35
N VAL A 29 4.68 3.87 -1.09
CA VAL A 29 4.42 2.54 -1.65
C VAL A 29 3.76 1.65 -0.59
N PHE A 30 2.52 1.24 -0.85
CA PHE A 30 1.73 0.42 0.08
C PHE A 30 1.37 -0.94 -0.53
N PHE A 31 1.40 -1.99 0.28
CA PHE A 31 0.88 -3.32 -0.06
C PHE A 31 -0.42 -3.54 0.68
N VAL A 32 -1.53 -3.32 0.00
CA VAL A 32 -2.87 -3.37 0.57
C VAL A 32 -3.77 -4.31 -0.22
N SER A 33 -4.81 -4.80 0.44
CA SER A 33 -5.88 -5.60 -0.16
C SER A 33 -7.18 -4.84 -0.03
N ALA A 34 -7.57 -4.13 -1.10
CA ALA A 34 -8.79 -3.34 -1.09
C ALA A 34 -10.04 -4.19 -0.80
N ARG A 35 -10.04 -5.45 -1.25
CA ARG A 35 -11.12 -6.42 -0.99
C ARG A 35 -11.27 -6.70 0.51
N GLU A 36 -10.18 -7.06 1.18
CA GLU A 36 -10.20 -7.38 2.61
C GLU A 36 -10.54 -6.14 3.45
N THR A 37 -9.95 -4.99 3.10
CA THR A 37 -10.27 -3.72 3.77
C THR A 37 -11.74 -3.35 3.62
N LEU A 38 -12.33 -3.52 2.43
CA LEU A 38 -13.75 -3.24 2.22
C LEU A 38 -14.63 -4.20 3.03
N GLN A 39 -14.31 -5.49 3.02
CA GLN A 39 -15.07 -6.50 3.75
C GLN A 39 -15.03 -6.25 5.27
N ALA A 40 -13.85 -5.92 5.81
CA ALA A 40 -13.70 -5.55 7.21
C ALA A 40 -14.60 -4.34 7.58
N ARG A 41 -14.58 -3.28 6.77
CA ARG A 41 -15.43 -2.09 7.00
C ARG A 41 -16.92 -2.37 6.92
N ILE A 42 -17.34 -3.28 6.04
CA ILE A 42 -18.75 -3.70 5.94
C ILE A 42 -19.18 -4.45 7.21
N GLU A 43 -18.34 -5.34 7.74
CA GLU A 43 -18.62 -6.07 8.97
C GLU A 43 -18.62 -5.15 10.19
N GLU A 44 -17.66 -4.23 10.30
CA GLU A 44 -17.64 -3.18 11.32
C GLU A 44 -18.92 -2.34 11.29
N SER A 45 -19.39 -1.96 10.10
CA SER A 45 -20.64 -1.20 9.95
C SER A 45 -21.89 -1.99 10.37
N LYS A 46 -21.83 -3.32 10.43
CA LYS A 46 -22.92 -4.17 10.95
C LYS A 46 -22.83 -4.38 12.46
N GLY A 47 -21.80 -3.85 13.12
CA GLY A 47 -21.52 -4.07 14.54
C GLY A 47 -20.74 -5.35 14.84
N ASN A 48 -20.25 -6.04 13.81
CA ASN A 48 -19.37 -7.20 13.97
C ASN A 48 -17.91 -6.72 14.14
N PRO A 49 -17.08 -7.41 14.95
CA PRO A 49 -15.67 -7.06 15.06
C PRO A 49 -14.95 -7.29 13.71
N PRO A 50 -13.96 -6.46 13.35
CA PRO A 50 -13.18 -6.68 12.14
C PRO A 50 -12.40 -8.00 12.27
N HIS A 51 -12.59 -8.89 11.31
CA HIS A 51 -11.75 -10.08 11.18
C HIS A 51 -10.36 -9.66 10.69
N LEU A 52 -9.38 -9.69 11.59
CA LEU A 52 -7.94 -9.56 11.30
C LEU A 52 -7.34 -10.92 10.94
#